data_AF-A0A2N2AYA0-F1
#
_entry.id   AF-A0A2N2AYA0-F1
#
_cell.length_a   1.000
_cell.length_b   1.000
_cell.length_c   1.000
_cell.angle_alpha   90.00
_cell.angle_beta   90.00
_cell.angle_gamma   90.00
#
_symmetry.space_group_name_H-M   'P 1'
#
loop_
_entity.id
_entity.type
_entity.pdbx_description
1 polymer ?
#
loop_
_entity_poly.entity_id
_entity_poly.type
_entity_poly.pdbx_seq_one_letter_code
_entity_poly.pdbx_strand_id
1 'polypeptide(L)'
;MGDNKGKKINCDNSAQEGKVEDMLANTVDKNMLSDFINKNKAKIYEAARNDTKYNTEGKATISRNDEWFKEDEWDNLYKKGITEKK
;
A
#
# COMPACT_ATOMS: atom_id res chain seq x y z
N MET A 1 -33.17 -32.95 38.37
CA MET A 1 -32.47 -33.31 37.12
C MET A 1 -32.93 -32.32 36.06
N GLY A 2 -32.06 -31.43 35.60
CA GLY A 2 -32.40 -30.41 34.60
C GLY A 2 -31.66 -30.69 33.31
N ASP A 3 -32.39 -31.06 32.26
CA ASP A 3 -31.82 -31.40 30.96
C ASP A 3 -31.57 -30.12 30.15
N ASN A 4 -30.29 -29.74 30.05
CA ASN A 4 -29.84 -28.61 29.24
C ASN A 4 -29.67 -29.08 27.78
N LYS A 5 -30.63 -28.72 26.91
CA LYS A 5 -30.61 -29.07 25.49
C LYS A 5 -29.49 -28.30 24.78
N GLY A 6 -28.37 -28.98 24.52
CA GLY A 6 -27.28 -28.48 23.69
C GLY A 6 -27.78 -28.15 22.28
N LYS A 7 -27.72 -26.86 21.94
CA LYS A 7 -28.01 -26.32 20.61
C LYS A 7 -26.90 -26.79 19.66
N LYS A 8 -27.17 -27.82 18.84
CA LYS A 8 -26.31 -28.20 17.71
C LYS A 8 -26.34 -27.05 16.71
N ILE A 9 -25.24 -26.33 16.59
CA ILE A 9 -25.02 -25.41 15.48
C ILE A 9 -24.65 -26.30 14.29
N ASN A 10 -25.61 -26.49 13.37
CA ASN A 10 -25.33 -27.06 12.06
C ASN A 10 -24.87 -25.90 11.18
N CYS A 11 -23.56 -25.76 10.99
CA CYS A 11 -23.03 -24.89 9.95
C CYS A 11 -22.86 -25.75 8.70
N ASP A 12 -23.85 -25.66 7.81
CA ASP A 12 -23.77 -26.23 6.48
C ASP A 12 -22.60 -25.57 5.73
N ASN A 13 -21.42 -26.21 5.77
CA ASN A 13 -20.33 -25.90 4.87
C ASN A 13 -20.68 -26.46 3.49
N SER A 14 -21.56 -25.78 2.77
CA SER A 14 -21.74 -26.00 1.35
C SER A 14 -21.44 -24.72 0.59
N ALA A 15 -20.40 -24.83 -0.25
CA ALA A 15 -20.01 -23.94 -1.32
C ALA A 15 -19.46 -22.56 -0.91
N GLN A 16 -18.12 -22.45 -0.73
CA GLN A 16 -17.28 -21.37 -1.31
C GLN A 16 -15.77 -21.75 -1.26
N GLU A 17 -15.35 -22.85 -1.90
CA GLU A 17 -13.93 -23.22 -1.96
C GLU A 17 -13.14 -22.48 -3.07
N GLY A 18 -13.78 -21.63 -3.87
CA GLY A 18 -13.14 -20.94 -5.01
C GLY A 18 -12.78 -19.46 -4.82
N LYS A 19 -12.90 -18.88 -3.61
CA LYS A 19 -12.61 -17.44 -3.36
C LYS A 19 -11.65 -17.17 -2.18
N VAL A 20 -11.22 -18.20 -1.48
CA VAL A 20 -10.39 -18.07 -0.27
C VAL A 20 -8.90 -17.92 -0.64
N GLU A 21 -8.45 -18.57 -1.71
CA GLU A 21 -7.04 -18.54 -2.13
C GLU A 21 -6.58 -17.14 -2.57
N ASP A 22 -7.38 -16.41 -3.36
CA ASP A 22 -7.06 -15.06 -3.83
C ASP A 22 -7.03 -14.01 -2.71
N MET A 23 -7.85 -14.16 -1.66
CA MET A 23 -7.81 -13.28 -0.49
C MET A 23 -6.61 -13.58 0.43
N LEU A 24 -6.20 -14.85 0.52
CA LEU A 24 -5.04 -15.25 1.31
C LEU A 24 -3.73 -14.80 0.66
N ALA A 25 -3.58 -14.98 -0.66
CA ALA A 25 -2.41 -14.53 -1.42
C ALA A 25 -2.18 -13.01 -1.25
N ASN A 26 -3.23 -12.21 -1.41
CA ASN A 26 -3.16 -10.75 -1.18
C ASN A 26 -2.79 -10.36 0.25
N THR A 27 -3.10 -11.19 1.24
CA THR A 27 -2.78 -10.93 2.65
C THR A 27 -1.34 -11.36 2.96
N VAL A 28 -0.90 -12.49 2.44
CA VAL A 28 0.48 -12.99 2.56
C VAL A 28 1.46 -12.04 1.86
N ASP A 29 1.14 -11.55 0.67
CA ASP A 29 1.99 -10.63 -0.09
C ASP A 29 2.11 -9.25 0.59
N LYS A 30 1.02 -8.72 1.16
CA LYS A 30 1.07 -7.48 1.95
C LYS A 30 1.92 -7.63 3.21
N ASN A 31 1.83 -8.77 3.88
CA ASN A 31 2.63 -9.05 5.07
C ASN A 31 4.12 -9.19 4.69
N MET A 32 4.43 -9.89 3.59
CA MET A 32 5.80 -10.06 3.11
C MET A 32 6.43 -8.73 2.66
N LEU A 33 5.68 -7.89 1.94
CA LEU A 33 6.15 -6.56 1.53
C LEU A 33 6.35 -5.64 2.74
N SER A 34 5.41 -5.64 3.68
CA SER A 34 5.52 -4.88 4.93
C SER A 34 6.75 -5.29 5.73
N ASP A 35 6.98 -6.59 5.89
CA ASP A 35 8.14 -7.13 6.61
C ASP A 35 9.45 -6.76 5.91
N PHE A 36 9.50 -6.83 4.58
CA PHE A 36 10.65 -6.41 3.81
C PHE A 36 10.95 -4.92 4.00
N ILE A 37 9.93 -4.05 3.89
CA ILE A 37 10.07 -2.60 4.09
C ILE A 37 10.53 -2.32 5.51
N ASN A 38 9.92 -2.93 6.52
CA ASN A 38 10.28 -2.72 7.92
C ASN A 38 11.72 -3.14 8.21
N LYS A 39 12.14 -4.31 7.68
CA LYS A 39 13.51 -4.82 7.85
C LYS A 39 14.56 -3.99 7.13
N ASN A 40 14.21 -3.39 5.99
CA ASN A 40 15.16 -2.66 5.12
C ASN A 40 14.95 -1.14 5.10
N LYS A 41 14.09 -0.61 5.97
CA LYS A 41 13.64 0.80 5.95
C LYS A 41 14.79 1.80 5.83
N ALA A 42 15.83 1.62 6.63
CA ALA A 42 17.00 2.51 6.63
C ALA A 42 17.74 2.49 5.27
N LYS A 43 17.95 1.31 4.70
CA LYS A 43 18.64 1.14 3.41
C LYS A 43 17.82 1.71 2.25
N ILE A 44 16.51 1.48 2.26
CA ILE A 44 15.59 2.02 1.26
C ILE A 44 15.60 3.55 1.32
N TYR A 45 15.54 4.11 2.53
CA TYR A 45 15.60 5.55 2.73
C TYR A 45 16.94 6.15 2.28
N GLU A 46 18.05 5.49 2.60
CA GLU A 46 19.38 5.92 2.17
C GLU A 46 19.53 5.89 0.66
N ALA A 47 19.09 4.81 0.00
CA ALA A 47 19.07 4.72 -1.46
C ALA A 47 18.23 5.84 -2.08
N ALA A 48 17.01 6.05 -1.60
CA ALA A 48 16.14 7.13 -2.08
C ALA A 48 16.77 8.52 -1.88
N ARG A 49 17.42 8.75 -0.73
CA ARG A 49 18.11 10.02 -0.44
C ARG A 49 19.29 10.24 -1.38
N ASN A 50 20.06 9.19 -1.67
CA ASN A 50 21.21 9.28 -2.56
C ASN A 50 20.79 9.53 -4.02
N ASP A 51 19.67 8.97 -4.45
CA ASP A 51 19.12 9.17 -5.80
C ASP A 51 18.39 10.52 -5.93
N THR A 52 17.93 11.10 -4.82
CA THR A 52 17.26 12.41 -4.82
C THR A 52 18.28 13.53 -5.05
N LYS A 53 18.05 14.32 -6.10
CA LYS A 53 18.86 15.52 -6.39
C LYS A 53 18.36 16.68 -5.55
N TYR A 54 19.29 17.49 -5.04
CA TYR A 54 18.98 18.69 -4.25
C TYR A 54 19.62 19.93 -4.88
N ASN A 55 18.94 21.07 -4.79
CA ASN A 55 19.52 22.37 -5.17
C ASN A 55 20.37 22.97 -4.02
N THR A 56 20.95 24.15 -4.26
CA THR A 56 21.79 24.87 -3.29
C THR A 56 21.04 25.31 -2.02
N GLU A 57 19.71 25.32 -2.04
CA GLU A 57 18.85 25.62 -0.90
C GLU A 57 18.45 24.35 -0.12
N GLY A 58 18.92 23.17 -0.54
CA GLY A 58 18.56 21.89 0.07
C GLY A 58 17.16 21.39 -0.29
N LYS A 59 16.52 21.94 -1.33
CA LYS A 59 15.22 21.48 -1.81
C LYS A 59 15.41 20.37 -2.84
N ALA A 60 14.59 19.32 -2.75
CA ALA A 60 14.58 18.24 -3.74
C ALA A 60 14.17 18.79 -5.11
N THR A 61 14.92 18.42 -6.15
CA THR A 61 14.70 18.87 -7.52
C THR A 61 14.78 17.72 -8.51
N ILE A 62 14.12 17.90 -9.64
CA ILE A 62 14.19 17.01 -10.80
C ILE A 62 14.97 17.70 -11.92
N SER A 63 15.65 16.93 -12.77
CA SER A 63 16.37 17.50 -13.91
C SER A 63 15.40 17.92 -15.03
N ARG A 64 15.74 18.95 -15.80
CA ARG A 64 14.96 19.32 -17.00
C ARG A 64 14.97 18.25 -18.11
N ASN A 65 15.96 17.37 -18.08
CA ASN A 65 16.09 16.26 -19.03
C ASN A 65 15.39 14.98 -18.56
N ASP A 66 14.81 15.00 -17.36
CA ASP A 66 14.06 13.88 -16.82
C ASP A 66 12.74 13.71 -17.57
N GLU A 67 12.30 12.49 -17.84
CA GLU A 67 11.07 12.22 -18.57
C GLU A 67 9.85 12.76 -17.80
N TRP A 68 9.89 12.65 -16.48
CA TRP A 68 8.84 13.14 -15.59
C TRP A 68 8.76 14.67 -15.50
N PHE A 69 9.78 15.41 -15.96
CA PHE A 69 9.75 16.87 -15.94
C PHE A 69 8.64 17.45 -16.83
N LYS A 70 8.25 16.71 -17.89
CA LYS A 70 7.25 17.17 -18.86
C LYS A 70 5.83 16.71 -18.53
N GLU A 71 5.67 15.85 -17.52
CA GLU A 71 4.37 15.33 -17.12
C GLU A 71 3.63 16.37 -16.27
N ASP A 72 2.43 16.74 -16.70
CA ASP A 72 1.54 17.67 -15.98
C ASP A 72 0.47 16.94 -15.16
N GLU A 73 0.38 15.61 -15.28
CA GLU A 73 -0.62 14.79 -14.60
C GLU A 73 -0.61 15.00 -13.08
N TRP A 74 0.59 15.03 -12.48
CA TRP A 74 0.76 15.24 -11.05
C TRP A 74 0.38 16.65 -10.59
N ASP A 75 0.69 17.66 -11.41
CA ASP A 75 0.27 19.05 -11.14
C ASP A 75 -1.25 19.18 -11.20
N ASN A 76 -1.89 18.52 -12.17
CA ASN A 76 -3.34 18.52 -12.34
C ASN A 76 -4.04 17.79 -11.18
N LEU A 77 -3.52 16.65 -10.75
CA LEU A 77 -4.01 15.91 -9.58
C LEU A 77 -3.86 16.72 -8.28
N TYR A 78 -2.71 17.38 -8.08
CA TYR A 78 -2.47 18.22 -6.91
C TYR A 78 -3.45 19.41 -6.85
N LYS A 79 -3.63 20.11 -7.97
CA LYS A 79 -4.60 21.22 -8.09
C LYS A 79 -6.01 20.73 -7.77
N LYS A 80 -6.41 19.58 -8.31
CA LYS A 80 -7.73 18.97 -8.06
C LYS A 80 -7.95 18.68 -6.57
N GLY A 81 -6.97 18.05 -5.90
CA GLY A 81 -7.03 17.74 -4.47
C GLY A 81 -7.04 18.97 -3.55
N ILE A 82 -6.46 20.10 -3.99
CA ILE A 82 -6.60 21.39 -3.29
C ILE A 82 -7.99 21.99 -3.49
N THR A 83 -8.54 21.93 -4.71
CA THR A 83 -9.86 22.49 -5.00
C THR A 83 -11.00 21.74 -4.33
N GLU A 84 -10.87 20.43 -4.11
CA GLU A 84 -11.92 19.60 -3.47
C GLU A 84 -11.99 19.78 -1.93
N LYS A 85 -11.02 20.46 -1.32
CA LYS A 85 -11.01 20.77 0.13
C LYS A 85 -11.57 22.15 0.49
N LYS A 86 -12.25 22.82 -0.44
CA LYS A 86 -12.95 24.11 -0.23
C LYS A 86 -14.45 23.93 -0.32
#